data_AF-A0A8J5BJW0-F1
#
_entry.id   AF-A0A8J5BJW0-F1
#
_cell.length_a   1.000
_cell.length_b   1.000
_cell.length_c   1.000
_cell.angle_alpha   90.00
_cell.angle_beta   90.00
_cell.angle_gamma   90.00
#
_symmetry.space_group_name_H-M   'P 1'
#
loop_
_entity.id
_entity.type
_entity.pdbx_description
1 polymer ?
#
loop_
_entity_poly.entity_id
_entity_poly.type
_entity_poly.pdbx_seq_one_letter_code
_entity_poly.pdbx_strand_id
1 'polypeptide(L)'
;MSEQQVDQPMTSAEEVVPAPAVPSAEMEAMQARLQQLQEEASKLESMQQDATKSSEDLKEDQEEIDARSIYVGNVDYGATPQELEKHFEKCGSVQRVTILMDKFTGSPKGYAYIEFAEPKDVAQAVTLNDSEFRQRQLKVSAKRTNIPGFKGGRGRGRGRGGRGGFRGRGGFRGGRGRGGYAPY
;
A
#
# COMPACT_ATOMS: atom_id res chain seq x y z
N MET A 1 15.21 112.10 -5.92
CA MET A 1 14.98 110.75 -6.48
C MET A 1 15.15 109.79 -5.31
N SER A 2 14.08 109.61 -4.52
CA SER A 2 12.99 108.60 -4.69
C SER A 2 13.38 107.31 -3.96
N GLU A 3 12.86 107.16 -2.74
CA GLU A 3 11.75 106.24 -2.36
C GLU A 3 12.33 104.93 -1.82
N GLN A 4 12.30 104.72 -0.49
CA GLN A 4 11.24 104.09 0.32
C GLN A 4 11.27 102.55 0.29
N GLN A 5 11.51 101.97 1.48
CA GLN A 5 10.80 100.82 2.10
C GLN A 5 10.90 99.46 1.34
N VAL A 6 10.99 98.27 1.92
CA VAL A 6 10.16 97.61 2.94
C VAL A 6 10.88 96.30 3.40
N ASP A 7 10.64 95.91 4.64
CA ASP A 7 10.39 94.55 5.16
C ASP A 7 11.39 93.37 5.08
N GLN A 8 11.65 92.89 6.30
CA GLN A 8 11.52 91.50 6.80
C GLN A 8 12.68 90.50 6.66
N PRO A 9 12.76 89.55 7.63
CA PRO A 9 13.88 88.67 7.91
C PRO A 9 13.82 87.39 7.07
N MET A 10 14.88 86.57 7.11
CA MET A 10 14.87 85.09 7.01
C MET A 10 16.33 84.62 6.91
N THR A 11 16.98 84.41 8.05
CA THR A 11 18.14 83.50 8.10
C THR A 11 17.64 82.11 8.45
N SER A 12 18.36 81.14 7.89
CA SER A 12 18.36 79.71 8.20
C SER A 12 17.12 78.94 7.76
N ALA A 13 17.37 78.14 6.73
CA ALA A 13 16.52 77.15 6.13
C ALA A 13 15.88 76.19 7.14
N GLU A 14 14.72 75.75 6.69
CA GLU A 14 13.71 74.87 7.25
C GLU A 14 14.22 73.45 7.53
N GLU A 15 13.42 72.78 8.36
CA GLU A 15 13.58 71.48 9.02
C GLU A 15 14.16 70.31 8.20
N VAL A 16 14.95 69.53 8.91
CA VAL A 16 15.30 68.14 8.60
C VAL A 16 14.29 67.21 9.27
N VAL A 17 13.59 66.39 8.49
CA VAL A 17 13.00 65.10 8.89
C VAL A 17 12.78 64.22 7.65
N PRO A 18 12.66 62.87 7.73
CA PRO A 18 13.09 61.92 8.77
C PRO A 18 13.68 60.59 8.21
N ALA A 19 14.50 59.86 8.98
CA ALA A 19 14.46 58.39 9.12
C ALA A 19 15.63 57.85 9.95
N PRO A 20 15.40 57.10 11.05
CA PRO A 20 16.46 56.38 11.73
C PRO A 20 16.82 55.12 10.93
N ALA A 21 17.97 55.15 10.27
CA ALA A 21 18.58 53.97 9.66
C ALA A 21 19.30 53.15 10.75
N VAL A 22 18.73 52.00 11.16
CA VAL A 22 19.28 50.61 11.19
C VAL A 22 18.23 49.67 11.84
N PRO A 23 17.99 48.45 11.32
CA PRO A 23 18.78 47.31 11.79
C PRO A 23 19.04 46.26 10.67
N SER A 24 20.07 46.48 9.86
CA SER A 24 20.55 45.48 8.89
C SER A 24 21.05 44.20 9.56
N ALA A 25 21.61 44.30 10.78
CA ALA A 25 22.13 43.17 11.54
C ALA A 25 21.04 42.19 12.03
N GLU A 26 19.81 42.67 12.30
CA GLU A 26 18.72 41.79 12.76
C GLU A 26 18.07 41.02 11.61
N MET A 27 18.02 41.61 10.41
CA MET A 27 17.57 40.95 9.18
C MET A 27 18.58 39.91 8.67
N GLU A 28 19.88 40.16 8.82
CA GLU A 28 20.93 39.18 8.54
C GLU A 28 20.84 37.96 9.48
N ALA A 29 20.58 38.20 10.77
CA ALA A 29 20.36 37.13 11.74
C ALA A 29 19.09 36.30 11.45
N MET A 30 18.03 36.93 10.95
CA MET A 30 16.80 36.24 10.54
C MET A 30 16.97 35.49 9.21
N GLN A 31 17.69 36.05 8.24
CA GLN A 31 18.02 35.39 6.97
C GLN A 31 18.88 34.14 7.19
N ALA A 32 19.87 34.20 8.08
CA ALA A 32 20.68 33.03 8.43
C ALA A 32 19.84 31.90 9.05
N ARG A 33 18.84 32.23 9.88
CA ARG A 33 17.94 31.25 10.49
C ARG A 33 16.96 30.64 9.49
N LEU A 34 16.50 31.42 8.50
CA LEU A 34 15.67 30.91 7.40
C LEU A 34 16.47 29.99 6.47
N GLN A 35 17.74 30.31 6.20
CA GLN A 35 18.62 29.46 5.41
C GLN A 35 18.92 28.13 6.11
N GLN A 36 19.21 28.15 7.41
CA GLN A 36 19.39 26.92 8.20
C GLN A 36 18.15 26.03 8.15
N LEU A 37 16.95 26.61 8.30
CA LEU A 37 15.70 25.85 8.20
C LEU A 37 15.43 25.32 6.79
N GLN A 38 15.77 26.07 5.74
CA GLN A 38 15.66 25.62 4.35
C GLN A 38 16.63 24.48 4.04
N GLU A 39 17.87 24.55 4.53
CA GLU A 39 18.87 23.49 4.38
C GLU A 39 18.48 22.22 5.15
N GLU A 40 18.01 22.37 6.39
CA GLU A 40 17.46 21.26 7.18
C GLU A 40 16.24 20.61 6.50
N ALA A 41 15.34 21.42 5.94
CA ALA A 41 14.18 20.92 5.19
C ALA A 41 14.60 20.14 3.93
N SER A 42 15.54 20.68 3.15
CA SER A 42 16.03 20.01 1.92
C SER A 42 16.74 18.68 2.20
N LYS A 43 17.46 18.60 3.34
CA LYS A 43 18.14 17.38 3.78
C LYS A 43 17.18 16.33 4.30
N LEU A 44 16.10 16.76 4.95
CA LEU A 44 15.01 15.87 5.33
C LEU A 44 14.24 15.37 4.10
N GLU A 45 14.03 16.21 3.08
CA GLU A 45 13.40 15.79 1.83
C GLU A 45 14.25 14.77 1.05
N SER A 46 15.57 14.95 0.94
CA SER A 46 16.42 13.96 0.26
C SER A 46 16.45 12.62 0.99
N MET A 47 16.53 12.64 2.32
CA MET A 47 16.41 11.42 3.14
C MET A 47 15.04 10.75 2.99
N GLN A 48 13.96 11.54 2.87
CA GLN A 48 12.62 11.01 2.60
C GLN A 48 12.51 10.44 1.18
N GLN A 49 13.10 11.09 0.18
CA GLN A 49 13.09 10.62 -1.22
C GLN A 49 13.91 9.35 -1.43
N ASP A 50 15.06 9.21 -0.77
CA ASP A 50 15.86 7.98 -0.83
C ASP A 50 15.14 6.82 -0.13
N ALA A 51 14.43 7.10 0.98
CA ALA A 51 13.61 6.12 1.67
C ALA A 51 12.35 5.73 0.85
N THR A 52 11.74 6.66 0.12
CA THR A 52 10.57 6.35 -0.73
C THR A 52 10.98 5.63 -2.00
N LYS A 53 12.02 6.09 -2.71
CA LYS A 53 12.53 5.44 -3.93
C LYS A 53 13.03 4.03 -3.65
N SER A 54 13.86 3.83 -2.63
CA SER A 54 14.27 2.47 -2.24
C SER A 54 13.08 1.59 -1.84
N SER A 55 12.00 2.16 -1.28
CA SER A 55 10.77 1.42 -1.00
C SER A 55 9.89 1.17 -2.23
N GLU A 56 10.05 1.92 -3.31
CA GLU A 56 9.30 1.79 -4.56
C GLU A 56 10.00 0.80 -5.49
N ASP A 57 11.32 0.92 -5.67
CA ASP A 57 12.13 -0.02 -6.45
C ASP A 57 11.96 -1.47 -5.93
N LEU A 58 12.00 -1.66 -4.59
CA LEU A 58 11.82 -2.99 -3.97
C LEU A 58 10.38 -3.54 -4.08
N LYS A 59 9.39 -2.69 -4.35
CA LYS A 59 7.99 -3.12 -4.54
C LYS A 59 7.76 -3.54 -5.98
N GLU A 60 8.27 -2.77 -6.94
CA GLU A 60 8.16 -3.10 -8.37
C GLU A 60 8.83 -4.46 -8.66
N ASP A 61 10.03 -4.68 -8.13
CA ASP A 61 10.72 -5.96 -8.24
C ASP A 61 9.91 -7.12 -7.63
N GLN A 62 9.30 -6.90 -6.46
CA GLN A 62 8.47 -7.92 -5.82
C GLN A 62 7.18 -8.21 -6.61
N GLU A 63 6.55 -7.21 -7.20
CA GLU A 63 5.34 -7.41 -8.01
C GLU A 63 5.65 -8.17 -9.29
N GLU A 64 6.78 -7.89 -9.93
CA GLU A 64 7.23 -8.65 -11.11
C GLU A 64 7.61 -10.09 -10.77
N ILE A 65 8.30 -10.30 -9.65
CA ILE A 65 8.60 -11.65 -9.15
C ILE A 65 7.28 -12.36 -8.82
N ASP A 66 6.34 -11.69 -8.16
CA ASP A 66 5.04 -12.24 -7.81
C ASP A 66 4.22 -12.61 -9.05
N ALA A 67 4.25 -11.77 -10.08
CA ALA A 67 3.59 -12.03 -11.36
C ALA A 67 4.18 -13.25 -12.10
N ARG A 68 5.47 -13.51 -11.90
CA ARG A 68 6.19 -14.68 -12.44
C ARG A 68 6.22 -15.87 -11.46
N SER A 69 5.48 -15.79 -10.37
CA SER A 69 5.46 -16.83 -9.34
C SER A 69 4.16 -17.60 -9.30
N ILE A 70 4.24 -18.86 -8.88
CA ILE A 70 3.09 -19.69 -8.52
C ILE A 70 3.06 -20.01 -7.04
N TYR A 71 1.84 -20.22 -6.54
CA TYR A 71 1.55 -20.86 -5.28
C TYR A 71 1.22 -22.34 -5.53
N VAL A 72 1.90 -23.21 -4.80
CA VAL A 72 1.66 -24.65 -4.78
C VAL A 72 1.21 -25.05 -3.38
N GLY A 73 0.00 -25.59 -3.28
CA GLY A 73 -0.59 -26.09 -2.06
C GLY A 73 -0.76 -27.60 -2.06
N ASN A 74 -1.04 -28.14 -0.86
CA ASN A 74 -1.16 -29.57 -0.61
C ASN A 74 0.13 -30.36 -0.92
N VAL A 75 1.28 -29.69 -0.83
CA VAL A 75 2.60 -30.31 -0.99
C VAL A 75 2.86 -31.28 0.16
N ASP A 76 3.52 -32.39 -0.15
CA ASP A 76 3.90 -33.36 0.87
C ASP A 76 4.93 -32.80 1.87
N TYR A 77 4.87 -33.25 3.12
CA TYR A 77 5.75 -32.74 4.18
C TYR A 77 7.21 -33.17 3.98
N GLY A 78 7.45 -34.30 3.34
CA GLY A 78 8.80 -34.75 3.00
C GLY A 78 9.27 -34.27 1.63
N ALA A 79 8.54 -33.37 0.96
CA ALA A 79 8.89 -32.91 -0.37
C ALA A 79 10.17 -32.06 -0.31
N THR A 80 11.11 -32.33 -1.21
CA THR A 80 12.33 -31.52 -1.33
C THR A 80 12.14 -30.44 -2.40
N PRO A 81 12.85 -29.30 -2.30
CA PRO A 81 12.79 -28.27 -3.34
C PRO A 81 13.22 -28.81 -4.71
N GLN A 82 14.19 -29.73 -4.73
CA GLN A 82 14.69 -30.38 -5.94
C GLN A 82 13.62 -31.23 -6.65
N GLU A 83 12.76 -31.90 -5.88
CA GLU A 83 11.65 -32.68 -6.45
C GLU A 83 10.58 -31.77 -7.08
N LEU A 84 10.27 -30.66 -6.41
CA LEU A 84 9.33 -29.66 -6.94
C LEU A 84 9.89 -29.01 -8.20
N GLU A 85 11.16 -28.62 -8.18
CA GLU A 85 11.85 -28.04 -9.34
C GLU A 85 11.74 -28.96 -10.56
N LYS A 86 12.11 -30.24 -10.43
CA LYS A 86 12.00 -31.24 -11.52
C LYS A 86 10.58 -31.45 -12.02
N HIS A 87 9.58 -31.33 -11.15
CA HIS A 87 8.17 -31.48 -11.55
C HIS A 87 7.71 -30.30 -12.40
N PHE A 88 8.09 -29.08 -12.00
CA PHE A 88 7.70 -27.84 -12.67
C PHE A 88 8.62 -27.40 -13.81
N GLU A 89 9.82 -27.98 -13.92
CA GLU A 89 10.77 -27.79 -15.04
C GLU A 89 10.14 -28.16 -16.39
N LYS A 90 9.16 -29.09 -16.39
CA LYS A 90 8.38 -29.45 -17.58
C LYS A 90 7.49 -28.33 -18.11
N CYS A 91 7.16 -27.35 -17.27
CA CYS A 91 6.31 -26.21 -17.62
C CYS A 91 7.11 -24.96 -17.95
N GLY A 92 8.37 -24.87 -17.52
CA GLY A 92 9.15 -23.65 -17.66
C GLY A 92 10.43 -23.64 -16.82
N SER A 93 11.19 -22.55 -16.97
CA SER A 93 12.48 -22.40 -16.29
C SER A 93 12.28 -21.87 -14.88
N VAL A 94 12.53 -22.70 -13.87
CA VAL A 94 12.43 -22.32 -12.46
C VAL A 94 13.67 -21.51 -12.05
N GLN A 95 13.48 -20.35 -11.41
CA GLN A 95 14.56 -19.55 -10.82
C GLN A 95 14.76 -19.85 -9.34
N ARG A 96 13.66 -20.00 -8.60
CA ARG A 96 13.70 -20.18 -7.15
C ARG A 96 12.53 -21.00 -6.64
N VAL A 97 12.80 -21.88 -5.68
CA VAL A 97 11.79 -22.64 -4.95
C VAL A 97 11.87 -22.30 -3.46
N THR A 98 10.75 -21.91 -2.86
CA THR A 98 10.66 -21.56 -1.44
C THR A 98 9.54 -22.36 -0.78
N ILE A 99 9.89 -23.31 0.09
CA ILE A 99 8.93 -24.10 0.87
C ILE A 99 8.63 -23.35 2.19
N LEU A 100 7.34 -23.09 2.46
CA LEU A 100 6.95 -22.36 3.65
C LEU A 100 6.84 -23.31 4.85
N MET A 101 7.73 -23.10 5.82
CA MET A 101 7.75 -23.82 7.09
C MET A 101 7.03 -23.01 8.18
N ASP A 102 6.44 -23.70 9.15
CA ASP A 102 5.85 -23.05 10.31
C ASP A 102 6.93 -22.58 11.28
N LYS A 103 6.85 -21.31 11.70
CA LYS A 103 7.88 -20.68 12.54
C LYS A 103 7.93 -21.24 13.95
N PHE A 104 6.82 -21.81 14.43
CA PHE A 104 6.70 -22.32 15.80
C PHE A 104 7.12 -23.79 15.92
N THR A 105 6.70 -24.62 14.95
CA THR A 105 6.92 -26.07 14.99
C THR A 105 8.06 -26.53 14.08
N GLY A 106 8.59 -25.65 13.22
CA GLY A 106 9.55 -26.00 12.17
C GLY A 106 8.99 -26.95 11.11
N SER A 107 7.72 -27.35 11.23
CA SER A 107 7.10 -28.33 10.34
C SER A 107 6.68 -27.65 9.04
N PRO A 108 6.87 -28.30 7.88
CA PRO A 108 6.42 -27.75 6.61
C PRO A 108 4.90 -27.55 6.65
N LYS A 109 4.37 -26.45 6.10
CA LYS A 109 2.91 -26.22 6.07
C LYS A 109 2.21 -26.92 4.91
N GLY A 110 2.96 -27.57 4.03
CA GLY A 110 2.45 -28.13 2.77
C GLY A 110 2.17 -27.05 1.72
N TYR A 111 2.90 -25.93 1.78
CA TYR A 111 2.83 -24.84 0.82
C TYR A 111 4.23 -24.51 0.29
N ALA A 112 4.32 -24.24 -0.99
CA ALA A 112 5.54 -23.77 -1.65
C ALA A 112 5.23 -22.62 -2.62
N TYR A 113 6.22 -21.76 -2.82
CA TYR A 113 6.24 -20.75 -3.86
C TYR A 113 7.35 -21.09 -4.84
N ILE A 114 7.06 -20.96 -6.13
CA ILE A 114 8.02 -21.21 -7.19
C ILE A 114 8.03 -19.98 -8.08
N GLU A 115 9.22 -19.44 -8.28
CA GLU A 115 9.48 -18.28 -9.12
C GLU A 115 10.01 -18.79 -10.47
N PHE A 116 9.39 -18.38 -11.57
CA PHE A 116 9.81 -18.71 -12.93
C PHE A 116 10.58 -17.56 -13.58
N ALA A 117 11.33 -17.88 -14.62
CA ALA A 117 12.01 -16.86 -15.43
C ALA A 117 11.01 -16.00 -16.22
N GLU A 118 10.01 -16.64 -16.83
CA GLU A 118 8.99 -15.96 -17.63
C GLU A 118 7.59 -16.04 -16.99
N PRO A 119 6.75 -15.00 -17.16
CA PRO A 119 5.36 -15.04 -16.69
C PRO A 119 4.48 -15.99 -17.52
N LYS A 120 4.93 -16.40 -18.71
CA LYS A 120 4.22 -17.38 -19.54
C LYS A 120 4.23 -18.77 -18.92
N ASP A 121 5.33 -19.13 -18.26
CA ASP A 121 5.53 -20.41 -17.59
C ASP A 121 4.54 -20.60 -16.43
N VAL A 122 4.17 -19.50 -15.75
CA VAL A 122 3.12 -19.48 -14.71
C VAL A 122 1.80 -20.01 -15.26
N ALA A 123 1.38 -19.55 -16.45
CA ALA A 123 0.13 -19.97 -17.05
C ALA A 123 0.14 -21.48 -17.38
N GLN A 124 1.28 -22.00 -17.85
CA GLN A 124 1.46 -23.44 -18.10
C GLN A 124 1.49 -24.26 -16.82
N ALA A 125 2.13 -23.76 -15.76
CA ALA A 125 2.14 -24.44 -14.48
C ALA A 125 0.73 -24.49 -13.85
N VAL A 126 -0.09 -23.45 -14.04
CA VAL A 126 -1.48 -23.43 -13.59
C VAL A 126 -2.36 -24.43 -14.34
N THR A 127 -2.07 -24.75 -15.60
CA THR A 127 -2.81 -25.82 -16.30
C THR A 127 -2.47 -27.22 -15.78
N LEU A 128 -1.32 -27.41 -15.13
CA LEU A 128 -0.95 -28.64 -14.40
C LEU A 128 -1.48 -28.68 -12.95
N ASN A 129 -2.52 -27.90 -12.65
CA ASN A 129 -3.23 -28.02 -11.39
C ASN A 129 -3.81 -29.45 -11.22
N ASP A 130 -3.85 -29.92 -9.98
CA ASP A 130 -4.30 -31.26 -9.57
C ASP A 130 -3.42 -32.42 -10.07
N SER A 131 -2.18 -32.14 -10.50
CA SER A 131 -1.20 -33.17 -10.81
C SER A 131 -0.82 -34.01 -9.58
N GLU A 132 -0.63 -35.32 -9.79
CA GLU A 132 -0.25 -36.24 -8.72
C GLU A 132 1.24 -36.12 -8.39
N PHE A 133 1.52 -35.81 -7.13
CA PHE A 133 2.85 -35.74 -6.56
C PHE A 133 2.87 -36.50 -5.23
N ARG A 134 3.71 -37.54 -5.13
CA ARG A 134 3.81 -38.43 -3.96
C ARG A 134 2.44 -38.91 -3.43
N GLN A 135 1.57 -39.34 -4.35
CA GLN A 135 0.20 -39.81 -4.07
C GLN A 135 -0.77 -38.74 -3.56
N ARG A 136 -0.44 -37.45 -3.74
CA ARG A 136 -1.29 -36.32 -3.38
C ARG A 136 -1.49 -35.42 -4.58
N GLN A 137 -2.69 -34.89 -4.76
CA GLN A 137 -2.95 -33.90 -5.81
C GLN A 137 -2.46 -32.53 -5.37
N LEU A 138 -1.60 -31.91 -6.16
CA LEU A 138 -1.10 -30.56 -5.91
C LEU A 138 -2.13 -29.52 -6.31
N LYS A 139 -2.27 -28.49 -5.50
CA LYS A 139 -3.10 -27.32 -5.85
C LYS A 139 -2.21 -26.19 -6.35
N VAL A 140 -2.26 -25.90 -7.65
CA VAL A 140 -1.45 -24.85 -8.28
C VAL A 140 -2.32 -23.63 -8.60
N SER A 141 -1.87 -22.44 -8.22
CA SER A 141 -2.48 -21.17 -8.61
C SER A 141 -1.42 -20.09 -8.80
N ALA A 142 -1.65 -19.10 -9.66
CA ALA A 142 -0.76 -17.95 -9.75
C ALA A 142 -0.61 -17.27 -8.38
N LYS A 143 0.61 -16.84 -8.03
CA LYS A 143 0.85 -16.10 -6.79
C LYS A 143 0.12 -14.77 -6.89
N ARG A 144 -0.51 -14.38 -5.78
CA ARG A 144 -1.24 -13.11 -5.69
C ARG A 144 -0.40 -12.11 -4.93
N THR A 145 -0.16 -10.95 -5.53
CA THR A 145 0.45 -9.81 -4.84
C THR A 145 -0.39 -9.46 -3.62
N ASN A 146 0.26 -9.41 -2.46
CA ASN A 146 -0.43 -9.14 -1.20
C ASN A 146 -0.66 -7.63 -1.07
N ILE A 147 -1.75 -7.12 -1.66
CA ILE A 147 -2.14 -5.71 -1.49
C ILE A 147 -2.55 -5.50 -0.02
N PRO A 148 -1.82 -4.67 0.75
CA PRO A 148 -2.17 -4.39 2.15
C PRO A 148 -3.60 -3.83 2.22
N GLY A 149 -4.48 -4.49 2.98
CA GLY A 149 -5.89 -4.13 3.12
C GLY A 149 -6.86 -4.91 2.22
N PHE A 150 -6.40 -5.58 1.17
CA PHE A 150 -7.25 -6.49 0.40
C PHE A 150 -7.30 -7.87 1.08
N LYS A 151 -8.15 -8.02 2.09
CA LYS A 151 -8.58 -9.34 2.56
C LYS A 151 -9.43 -9.99 1.47
N GLY A 152 -8.75 -10.55 0.47
CA GLY A 152 -9.37 -11.32 -0.61
C GLY A 152 -10.30 -12.34 0.01
N GLY A 153 -11.59 -12.21 -0.31
CA GLY A 153 -12.67 -12.94 0.30
C GLY A 153 -12.43 -14.44 0.27
N ARG A 154 -11.82 -14.98 1.32
CA ARG A 154 -12.26 -16.25 1.86
C ARG A 154 -13.65 -15.98 2.39
N GLY A 155 -14.63 -16.03 1.48
CA GLY A 155 -16.04 -16.04 1.79
C GLY A 155 -16.37 -17.26 2.64
N ARG A 156 -16.00 -17.21 3.92
CA ARG A 156 -16.81 -17.75 5.01
C ARG A 156 -17.83 -16.68 5.39
N GLY A 157 -18.47 -16.11 4.38
CA GLY A 157 -19.78 -15.51 4.53
C GLY A 157 -20.77 -16.63 4.78
N ARG A 158 -20.82 -17.15 6.01
CA ARG A 158 -22.08 -17.61 6.59
C ARG A 158 -22.96 -16.38 6.84
N GLY A 159 -23.25 -15.64 5.76
CA GLY A 159 -24.33 -14.68 5.69
C GLY A 159 -25.61 -15.48 5.61
N ARG A 160 -26.02 -16.03 6.76
CA ARG A 160 -27.37 -16.54 6.97
C ARG A 160 -28.30 -15.40 6.59
N GLY A 161 -29.01 -15.60 5.49
CA GLY A 161 -29.59 -14.53 4.69
C GLY A 161 -30.40 -13.52 5.50
N GLY A 162 -30.08 -12.24 5.28
CA GLY A 162 -31.06 -11.18 5.43
C GLY A 162 -32.19 -11.45 4.45
N ARG A 163 -33.27 -12.06 4.96
CA ARG A 163 -34.53 -12.27 4.26
C ARG A 163 -35.20 -10.91 4.09
N GLY A 164 -34.65 -10.10 3.18
CA GLY A 164 -35.33 -8.96 2.57
C GLY A 164 -36.48 -9.47 1.73
N GLY A 165 -37.64 -9.61 2.37
CA GLY A 165 -38.91 -9.95 1.74
C GLY A 165 -39.94 -8.86 1.94
N PHE A 166 -39.56 -7.59 1.72
CA PHE A 166 -40.50 -6.46 1.67
C PHE A 166 -40.76 -6.07 0.21
N ARG A 167 -41.61 -6.86 -0.46
CA ARG A 167 -42.37 -6.44 -1.65
C ARG A 167 -43.72 -7.16 -1.59
N GLY A 168 -44.80 -6.42 -1.32
CA GLY A 168 -46.14 -6.99 -1.32
C GLY A 168 -47.21 -6.06 -0.76
N ARG A 169 -47.42 -4.93 -1.43
CA ARG A 169 -48.65 -4.12 -1.32
C ARG A 169 -49.83 -4.99 -1.76
N GLY A 170 -50.78 -5.28 -0.87
CA GLY A 170 -52.14 -5.67 -1.28
C GLY A 170 -52.84 -6.66 -0.35
N GLY A 171 -53.99 -6.24 0.18
CA GLY A 171 -55.14 -7.13 0.32
C GLY A 171 -55.53 -7.57 1.73
N PHE A 172 -56.46 -6.83 2.33
CA PHE A 172 -57.40 -7.34 3.32
C PHE A 172 -58.03 -8.67 2.86
N ARG A 173 -57.89 -9.75 3.64
CA ARG A 173 -58.98 -10.72 3.87
C ARG A 173 -58.60 -11.78 4.92
N GLY A 174 -59.48 -11.92 5.91
CA GLY A 174 -59.78 -13.25 6.46
C GLY A 174 -59.26 -13.52 7.86
N GLY A 175 -60.05 -13.12 8.85
CA GLY A 175 -59.97 -13.70 10.18
C GLY A 175 -60.25 -15.21 10.19
N ARG A 176 -59.49 -15.91 11.02
CA ARG A 176 -59.76 -17.19 11.71
C ARG A 176 -58.61 -17.31 12.72
N GLY A 177 -58.79 -17.21 14.03
CA GLY A 177 -59.80 -17.89 14.82
C GLY A 177 -59.36 -19.33 15.09
N ARG A 178 -58.41 -19.52 16.03
CA ARG A 178 -58.06 -20.73 16.84
C ARG A 178 -56.62 -20.52 17.33
N GLY A 179 -56.31 -20.36 18.60
CA GLY A 179 -56.77 -21.15 19.74
C GLY A 179 -55.85 -22.37 19.89
N GLY A 180 -54.98 -22.39 20.90
CA GLY A 180 -54.19 -23.58 21.23
C GLY A 180 -52.87 -23.32 21.96
N TYR A 181 -52.98 -23.02 23.26
CA TYR A 181 -51.91 -23.19 24.25
C TYR A 181 -51.66 -24.69 24.48
N ALA A 182 -50.40 -25.13 24.46
CA ALA A 182 -49.96 -26.34 25.17
C ALA A 182 -48.42 -26.37 25.32
N PRO A 183 -47.89 -26.28 26.55
CA PRO A 183 -46.50 -26.60 26.88
C PRO A 183 -46.32 -28.10 27.11
N TYR A 184 -45.12 -28.61 26.81
CA TYR A 184 -44.33 -29.51 27.66
C TYR A 184 -42.87 -29.47 27.22
#